data_AF-T1AM26-F1
#
_entry.id   AF-T1AM26-F1
#
_cell.length_a   1.000
_cell.length_b   1.000
_cell.length_c   1.000
_cell.angle_alpha   90.00
_cell.angle_beta   90.00
_cell.angle_gamma   90.00
#
_symmetry.space_group_name_H-M   'P 1'
#
loop_
_entity.id
_entity.type
_entity.pdbx_description
1 polymer ?
#
loop_
_entity_poly.entity_id
_entity_poly.type
_entity_poly.pdbx_seq_one_letter_code
_entity_poly.pdbx_strand_id
1 'polypeptide(L)'
;VEATGLSKQSVSSYLQTAGLPQPILDAFGDPRVIAVRWVYMLTPALKSNEAAVIAVARKLTKRTDRLAPEMVLRQLVDAASSPKPKGTGSQSETVKIDGRTAFAYSLRKERIAIRFGKHVDPDTAKELSEEIKDLLTKRLQPKLGRGGAK
;
A
#
# COMPACT_ATOMS: atom_id res chain seq x y z
N VAL A 1 0.43 1.51 41.35
CA VAL A 1 0.19 0.06 41.17
C VAL A 1 -0.64 -0.55 42.30
N GLU A 2 -0.78 0.14 43.45
CA GLU A 2 -1.59 -0.34 44.58
C GLU A 2 -3.11 -0.27 44.39
N ALA A 3 -3.63 0.55 43.47
CA ALA A 3 -5.08 0.70 43.27
C ALA A 3 -5.74 -0.45 42.49
N THR A 4 -4.96 -1.30 41.80
CA THR A 4 -5.51 -2.37 40.93
C THR A 4 -5.03 -3.78 41.30
N GLY A 5 -4.12 -3.92 42.28
CA GLY A 5 -3.51 -5.21 42.65
C GLY A 5 -2.64 -5.85 41.56
N LEU A 6 -2.35 -5.13 40.47
CA LEU A 6 -1.59 -5.65 39.33
C LEU A 6 -0.14 -5.15 39.32
N SER A 7 0.75 -5.93 38.72
CA SER A 7 2.17 -5.55 38.54
C SER A 7 2.32 -4.32 37.64
N LYS A 8 3.41 -3.54 37.80
CA LYS A 8 3.70 -2.35 36.97
C LYS A 8 3.76 -2.71 35.48
N GLN A 9 4.28 -3.89 35.18
CA GLN A 9 4.41 -4.41 33.83
C GLN A 9 3.04 -4.76 33.22
N SER A 10 2.13 -5.34 34.01
CA SER A 10 0.75 -5.60 33.59
C SER A 10 0.03 -4.29 33.26
N VAL A 11 0.10 -3.30 34.15
CA VAL A 11 -0.54 -1.99 33.94
C VAL A 11 0.02 -1.29 32.70
N SER A 12 1.34 -1.30 32.50
CA SER A 12 1.98 -0.70 31.32
C SER A 12 1.52 -1.36 30.02
N SER A 13 1.37 -2.69 30.02
CA SER A 13 0.95 -3.43 28.82
C SER A 13 -0.51 -3.14 28.47
N TYR A 14 -1.40 -2.98 29.45
CA TYR A 14 -2.79 -2.57 29.21
C TYR A 14 -2.90 -1.14 28.68
N LEU A 15 -2.10 -0.21 29.19
CA LEU A 15 -2.06 1.16 28.67
C LEU A 15 -1.59 1.20 27.22
N GLN A 16 -0.63 0.34 26.85
CA GLN A 16 -0.17 0.22 25.47
C GLN A 16 -1.24 -0.40 24.55
N THR A 17 -2.02 -1.39 25.03
CA THR A 17 -3.18 -1.90 24.28
C THR A 17 -4.23 -0.80 24.06
N ALA A 18 -4.52 0.00 25.09
CA ALA A 18 -5.47 1.11 25.01
C ALA A 18 -4.99 2.25 24.09
N GLY A 19 -3.68 2.40 23.93
CA GLY A 19 -3.05 3.37 23.02
C GLY A 19 -2.95 2.91 21.57
N LEU A 20 -3.49 1.74 21.20
CA LEU A 20 -3.47 1.28 19.81
C LEU A 20 -4.35 2.18 18.91
N PRO A 21 -3.91 2.49 17.69
CA PRO A 21 -4.72 3.25 16.74
C PRO A 21 -6.08 2.60 16.46
N GLN A 22 -7.14 3.42 16.38
CA GLN A 22 -8.51 2.98 16.11
C GLN A 22 -8.63 2.01 14.91
N PRO A 23 -7.96 2.23 13.76
CA PRO A 23 -8.06 1.31 12.62
C PRO A 23 -7.61 -0.12 12.93
N ILE A 24 -6.70 -0.29 13.89
CA ILE A 24 -6.23 -1.61 14.33
C ILE A 24 -7.30 -2.26 15.19
N LEU A 25 -7.85 -1.54 16.16
CA LEU A 25 -8.95 -2.02 17.00
C LEU A 25 -10.13 -2.50 16.14
N ASP A 26 -10.49 -1.70 15.13
CA ASP A 26 -11.55 -2.03 14.18
C ASP A 26 -11.22 -3.30 13.37
N ALA A 27 -9.96 -3.54 13.02
CA ALA A 27 -9.54 -4.71 12.25
C ALA A 27 -9.70 -6.03 13.03
N PHE A 28 -9.60 -6.00 14.36
CA PHE A 28 -9.95 -7.13 15.23
C PHE A 28 -11.46 -7.21 15.49
N GLY A 29 -12.17 -6.09 15.34
CA GLY A 29 -13.61 -5.93 15.54
C GLY A 29 -14.04 -5.91 17.01
N ASP A 30 -13.41 -6.72 17.88
CA ASP A 30 -13.59 -6.66 19.33
C ASP A 30 -12.22 -6.40 20.00
N PRO A 31 -12.02 -5.25 20.65
CA PRO A 31 -10.77 -4.95 21.36
C PRO A 31 -10.40 -5.98 22.45
N ARG A 32 -11.38 -6.70 23.01
CA ARG A 32 -11.16 -7.68 24.08
C ARG A 32 -10.46 -8.95 23.61
N VAL A 33 -10.49 -9.24 22.30
CA VAL A 33 -9.77 -10.38 21.73
C VAL A 33 -8.28 -10.12 21.57
N ILE A 34 -7.83 -8.87 21.74
CA ILE A 34 -6.42 -8.51 21.61
C ILE A 34 -5.68 -8.97 22.87
N ALA A 35 -4.92 -10.05 22.74
CA ALA A 35 -4.10 -10.54 23.84
C ALA A 35 -3.01 -9.52 24.19
N VAL A 36 -2.82 -9.26 25.49
CA VAL A 36 -1.79 -8.33 26.01
C VAL A 36 -0.39 -8.67 25.49
N ARG A 37 -0.09 -9.96 25.29
CA ARG A 37 1.19 -10.43 24.72
C ARG A 37 1.46 -9.92 23.30
N TRP A 38 0.42 -9.61 22.53
CA TRP A 38 0.54 -9.15 21.13
C TRP A 38 0.98 -7.69 21.04
N VAL A 39 0.83 -6.92 22.11
CA VAL A 39 1.33 -5.54 22.19
C VAL A 39 2.83 -5.48 21.90
N TYR A 40 3.60 -6.42 22.44
CA TYR A 40 5.05 -6.51 22.20
C TYR A 40 5.41 -6.74 20.72
N MET A 41 4.47 -7.24 19.91
CA MET A 41 4.65 -7.42 18.46
C MET A 41 4.09 -6.23 17.66
N LEU A 42 2.96 -5.67 18.10
CA LEU A 42 2.29 -4.55 17.42
C LEU A 42 3.02 -3.22 17.60
N THR A 43 3.56 -2.94 18.79
CA THR A 43 4.30 -1.69 19.05
C THR A 43 5.53 -1.52 18.15
N PRO A 44 6.44 -2.50 18.00
CA PRO A 44 7.56 -2.36 17.06
C PRO A 44 7.09 -2.36 15.60
N ALA A 45 6.05 -3.12 15.25
CA ALA A 45 5.48 -3.11 13.90
C ALA A 45 4.97 -1.71 13.49
N LEU A 46 4.25 -1.04 14.41
CA LEU A 46 3.78 0.34 14.19
C LEU A 46 4.93 1.33 14.10
N LYS A 47 5.95 1.21 14.96
CA LYS A 47 7.15 2.06 14.89
C LYS A 47 7.92 1.90 13.57
N SER A 48 7.96 0.69 13.02
CA SER A 48 8.68 0.39 11.77
C SER A 48 7.98 1.00 10.55
N ASN A 49 6.67 0.74 10.39
CA ASN A 49 5.94 1.15 9.19
C ASN A 49 4.44 1.35 9.46
N GLU A 50 4.13 2.35 10.29
CA GLU A 50 2.77 2.71 10.70
C GLU A 50 1.78 2.78 9.53
N ALA A 51 2.17 3.44 8.43
CA ALA A 51 1.31 3.64 7.27
C ALA A 51 0.89 2.32 6.61
N ALA A 52 1.80 1.35 6.48
CA ALA A 52 1.48 0.05 5.90
C ALA A 52 0.59 -0.79 6.82
N VAL A 53 0.87 -0.76 8.13
CA VAL A 53 0.07 -1.45 9.14
C VAL A 53 -1.37 -0.90 9.16
N ILE A 54 -1.54 0.42 9.18
CA ILE A 54 -2.85 1.08 9.11
C ILE A 54 -3.57 0.75 7.80
N ALA A 55 -2.86 0.74 6.66
CA ALA A 55 -3.45 0.41 5.37
C ALA A 55 -3.99 -1.02 5.32
N VAL A 56 -3.25 -1.99 5.89
CA VAL A 56 -3.72 -3.38 6.02
C VAL A 56 -4.85 -3.49 7.02
N ALA A 57 -4.78 -2.80 8.17
CA ALA A 57 -5.88 -2.76 9.13
C ALA A 57 -7.20 -2.28 8.48
N ARG A 58 -7.14 -1.19 7.69
CA ARG A 58 -8.30 -0.69 6.93
C ARG A 58 -8.80 -1.62 5.82
N LYS A 59 -7.94 -2.50 5.29
CA LYS A 59 -8.37 -3.54 4.33
C LYS A 59 -9.08 -4.67 5.06
N LEU A 60 -8.57 -5.04 6.22
CA LEU A 60 -9.14 -6.09 7.07
C LEU A 60 -10.54 -5.70 7.58
N THR A 61 -10.74 -4.44 7.96
CA THR A 61 -12.08 -3.95 8.36
C THR A 61 -13.13 -3.99 7.26
N LYS A 62 -12.71 -3.89 6.00
CA LYS A 62 -13.61 -3.92 4.83
C LYS A 62 -13.96 -5.34 4.38
N ARG A 63 -13.36 -6.37 4.97
CA ARG A 63 -13.69 -7.76 4.62
C ARG A 63 -14.99 -8.15 5.30
N THR A 64 -15.87 -8.80 4.54
CA THR A 64 -17.10 -9.40 5.05
C THR A 64 -16.80 -10.64 5.91
N ASP A 65 -15.75 -11.39 5.57
CA ASP A 65 -15.32 -12.56 6.32
C ASP A 65 -14.41 -12.18 7.49
N ARG A 66 -14.85 -12.48 8.71
CA ARG A 66 -14.09 -12.22 9.93
C ARG A 66 -12.95 -13.23 10.07
N LEU A 67 -11.72 -12.74 9.95
CA LEU A 67 -10.52 -13.56 10.17
C LEU A 67 -10.31 -13.83 11.67
N ALA A 68 -9.66 -14.96 11.97
CA ALA A 68 -9.21 -15.25 13.32
C ALA A 68 -8.25 -14.15 13.83
N PRO A 69 -8.33 -13.75 15.11
CA PRO A 69 -7.49 -12.70 15.68
C PRO A 69 -5.98 -12.90 15.45
N GLU A 70 -5.50 -14.14 15.51
CA GLU A 70 -4.11 -14.51 15.25
C GLU A 70 -3.70 -14.22 13.80
N MET A 71 -4.61 -14.44 12.84
CA MET A 71 -4.38 -14.13 11.44
C MET A 71 -4.36 -12.62 11.18
N VAL A 72 -5.22 -11.86 11.88
CA VAL A 72 -5.21 -10.39 11.85
C VAL A 72 -3.87 -9.87 12.35
N LEU A 73 -3.41 -10.35 13.51
CA LEU A 73 -2.10 -10.00 14.07
C LEU A 73 -0.97 -10.28 13.07
N ARG A 74 -0.94 -11.49 12.51
CA ARG A 74 0.10 -11.90 11.56
C ARG A 74 0.14 -10.96 10.35
N GLN A 75 -1.01 -10.65 9.76
CA GLN A 75 -1.07 -9.73 8.62
C GLN A 75 -0.63 -8.30 8.97
N LEU A 76 -0.92 -7.82 10.18
CA LEU A 76 -0.45 -6.50 10.63
C LEU A 76 1.07 -6.46 10.84
N VAL A 77 1.65 -7.51 11.41
CA VAL A 77 3.11 -7.61 11.61
C VAL A 77 3.85 -7.81 10.27
N ASP A 78 3.30 -8.64 9.39
CA ASP A 78 3.85 -8.85 8.04
C ASP A 78 3.81 -7.56 7.21
N ALA A 79 2.77 -6.72 7.39
CA ALA A 79 2.67 -5.41 6.75
C ALA A 79 3.77 -4.45 7.19
N ALA A 80 4.25 -4.57 8.43
CA ALA A 80 5.35 -3.75 8.93
C ALA A 80 6.70 -4.13 8.34
N SER A 81 6.87 -5.41 7.99
CA SER A 81 8.07 -5.96 7.35
C SER A 81 8.03 -5.86 5.82
N SER A 82 6.84 -5.66 5.26
CA SER A 82 6.66 -5.51 3.81
C SER A 82 7.32 -4.21 3.32
N PRO A 83 8.01 -4.24 2.17
CA PRO A 83 8.56 -3.03 1.58
C PRO A 83 7.44 -2.00 1.42
N LYS A 84 7.69 -0.81 1.96
CA LYS A 84 6.75 0.32 2.03
C LYS A 84 5.94 0.38 0.73
N PRO A 85 4.60 0.20 0.76
CA PRO A 85 3.81 0.22 -0.45
C PRO A 85 4.08 1.56 -1.13
N LYS A 86 4.70 1.53 -2.32
CA LYS A 86 4.86 2.70 -3.18
C LYS A 86 3.48 3.33 -3.27
N GLY A 87 3.33 4.52 -2.68
CA GLY A 87 2.03 5.17 -2.52
C GLY A 87 1.23 5.19 -3.83
N THR A 88 -0.08 5.16 -3.68
CA THR A 88 -1.18 5.05 -4.67
C THR A 88 -1.20 6.12 -5.77
N GLY A 89 -0.05 6.57 -6.26
CA GLY A 89 0.06 7.63 -7.25
C GLY A 89 1.27 7.51 -8.15
N SER A 90 1.90 6.34 -8.23
CA SER A 90 2.99 6.07 -9.17
C SER A 90 3.05 4.59 -9.52
N GLN A 91 2.25 4.16 -10.50
CA GLN A 91 2.52 2.87 -11.13
C GLN A 91 3.76 3.07 -12.00
N SER A 92 4.90 2.55 -11.56
CA SER A 92 6.12 2.57 -12.36
C SER A 92 6.60 1.16 -12.59
N GLU A 93 6.69 0.79 -13.85
CA GLU A 93 7.10 -0.52 -14.32
C GLU A 93 8.30 -0.36 -15.24
N THR A 94 9.30 -1.22 -15.08
CA THR A 94 10.48 -1.24 -15.94
C THR A 94 10.43 -2.51 -16.75
N VAL A 95 10.30 -2.36 -18.06
CA VAL A 95 10.27 -3.48 -19.00
C VAL A 95 11.69 -3.76 -19.43
N LYS A 96 12.12 -5.01 -19.21
CA LYS A 96 13.40 -5.52 -19.68
C LYS A 96 13.17 -6.50 -20.82
N ILE A 97 13.96 -6.39 -21.88
CA ILE A 97 14.01 -7.31 -23.01
C ILE A 97 15.45 -7.83 -23.06
N ASP A 98 15.63 -9.15 -23.09
CA ASP A 98 16.94 -9.81 -23.07
C ASP A 98 17.87 -9.33 -21.95
N GLY A 99 17.31 -9.13 -20.75
CA GLY A 99 18.04 -8.66 -19.57
C GLY A 99 18.44 -7.18 -19.60
N ARG A 100 18.18 -6.46 -20.70
CA ARG A 100 18.44 -5.03 -20.85
C ARG A 100 17.16 -4.24 -20.64
N THR A 101 17.25 -3.09 -19.98
CA THR A 101 16.10 -2.19 -19.81
C THR A 101 15.71 -1.60 -21.17
N ALA A 102 14.53 -1.96 -21.66
CA ALA A 102 13.97 -1.42 -22.89
C ALA A 102 13.31 -0.07 -22.63
N PHE A 103 12.37 -0.01 -21.69
CA PHE A 103 11.76 1.25 -21.25
C PHE A 103 11.24 1.17 -19.82
N ALA A 104 11.11 2.32 -19.18
CA ALA A 104 10.38 2.49 -17.94
C ALA A 104 9.12 3.31 -18.20
N TYR A 105 7.97 2.81 -17.76
CA TYR A 105 6.70 3.49 -17.77
C TYR A 105 6.40 4.02 -16.37
N SER A 106 5.83 5.22 -16.28
CA SER A 106 5.29 5.76 -15.04
C SER A 106 3.96 6.46 -15.27
N LEU A 107 2.94 6.08 -14.49
CA LEU A 107 1.66 6.75 -14.43
C LEU A 107 1.52 7.45 -13.06
N ARG A 108 1.45 8.78 -13.09
CA ARG A 108 1.18 9.62 -11.92
C ARG A 108 -0.03 10.51 -12.19
N LYS A 109 -1.14 10.27 -11.48
CA LYS A 109 -2.43 10.94 -11.71
C LYS A 109 -2.87 10.76 -13.17
N GLU A 110 -2.74 11.80 -13.99
CA GLU A 110 -3.11 11.83 -15.41
C GLU A 110 -1.89 11.92 -16.34
N ARG A 111 -0.68 11.96 -15.77
CA ARG A 111 0.57 12.06 -16.52
C ARG A 111 1.19 10.69 -16.72
N ILE A 112 1.39 10.35 -17.99
CA ILE A 112 2.19 9.21 -18.43
C ILE A 112 3.58 9.73 -18.79
N ALA A 113 4.61 9.12 -18.22
CA ALA A 113 6.00 9.32 -18.63
C ALA A 113 6.57 7.98 -19.09
N ILE A 114 7.12 7.95 -20.30
CA ILE A 114 7.84 6.80 -20.87
C ILE A 114 9.30 7.22 -21.01
N ARG A 115 10.20 6.42 -20.45
CA ARG A 115 11.64 6.65 -20.54
C ARG A 115 12.29 5.45 -21.19
N PHE A 116 12.84 5.63 -22.39
CA PHE A 116 13.61 4.60 -23.05
C PHE A 116 14.94 4.35 -22.33
N GLY A 117 15.39 3.09 -22.33
CA GLY A 117 16.68 2.71 -21.79
C GLY A 117 17.84 3.21 -22.65
N LYS A 118 19.05 3.24 -22.09
CA LYS A 118 20.27 3.74 -22.77
C LYS A 118 20.65 2.96 -24.04
N HIS A 119 20.06 1.78 -24.25
CA HIS A 119 20.34 0.89 -25.37
C HIS A 119 19.33 1.03 -26.51
N VAL A 120 18.35 1.91 -26.37
CA VAL A 120 17.39 2.23 -27.43
C VAL A 120 17.96 3.38 -28.25
N ASP A 121 18.04 3.19 -29.56
CA ASP A 121 18.53 4.20 -30.49
C ASP A 121 17.58 5.41 -30.55
N PRO A 122 18.08 6.66 -30.68
CA PRO A 122 17.25 7.86 -30.75
C PRO A 122 16.23 7.86 -31.91
N ASP A 123 16.57 7.28 -33.06
CA ASP A 123 15.65 7.23 -34.22
C ASP A 123 14.49 6.28 -33.93
N THR A 124 14.79 5.11 -33.35
CA THR A 124 13.76 4.17 -32.87
C THR A 124 12.89 4.79 -31.77
N ALA A 125 13.48 5.55 -30.85
CA ALA A 125 12.71 6.24 -29.80
C ALA A 125 11.76 7.30 -30.38
N LYS A 126 12.16 7.97 -31.46
CA LYS A 126 11.32 8.95 -32.18
C LYS A 126 10.18 8.27 -32.93
N GLU A 127 10.46 7.20 -33.67
CA GLU A 127 9.47 6.38 -34.37
C GLU A 127 8.40 5.88 -33.38
N LEU A 128 8.81 5.28 -32.26
CA LEU A 128 7.91 4.82 -31.22
C LEU A 128 7.10 5.96 -30.59
N SER A 129 7.68 7.15 -30.44
CA SER A 129 6.94 8.32 -29.95
C SER A 129 5.82 8.74 -30.91
N GLU A 130 6.06 8.66 -32.22
CA GLU A 130 5.05 8.96 -33.23
C GLU A 130 3.94 7.89 -33.22
N GLU A 131 4.29 6.61 -33.15
CA GLU A 131 3.31 5.52 -33.02
C GLU A 131 2.44 5.65 -31.76
N ILE A 132 3.05 5.97 -30.62
CA ILE A 132 2.33 6.18 -29.35
C ILE A 132 1.36 7.34 -29.49
N LYS A 133 1.78 8.45 -30.13
CA LYS A 133 0.92 9.61 -30.37
C LYS A 133 -0.27 9.25 -31.25
N ASP A 134 -0.06 8.51 -32.34
CA ASP A 134 -1.13 8.09 -33.25
C ASP A 134 -2.11 7.13 -32.56
N LEU A 135 -1.60 6.17 -31.79
CA LEU A 135 -2.42 5.25 -31.02
C LEU A 135 -3.30 6.00 -30.00
N LEU A 136 -2.71 6.93 -29.26
CA LEU A 136 -3.45 7.74 -28.28
C LEU A 136 -4.51 8.60 -28.98
N THR A 137 -4.17 9.26 -30.09
CA THR A 137 -5.09 10.06 -30.89
C THR A 137 -6.28 9.23 -31.34
N LYS A 138 -6.03 8.08 -31.98
CA LYS A 138 -7.08 7.17 -32.47
C LYS A 138 -7.99 6.65 -31.35
N ARG A 139 -7.45 6.40 -30.15
CA ARG A 139 -8.22 5.87 -29.01
C ARG A 139 -9.00 6.95 -28.25
N LEU A 140 -8.49 8.18 -28.22
CA LEU A 140 -9.09 9.29 -27.47
C LEU A 140 -10.06 10.13 -28.30
N GLN A 141 -9.83 10.28 -29.62
CA GLN A 141 -10.72 11.00 -30.53
C GLN A 141 -12.20 10.59 -30.42
N PRO A 142 -12.59 9.29 -30.44
CA PRO A 142 -13.98 8.90 -30.30
C PRO A 142 -14.54 9.11 -28.88
N LYS A 143 -13.68 9.17 -27.86
CA LYS A 143 -14.09 9.36 -26.45
C LYS A 143 -14.27 10.83 -26.11
N LEU A 144 -13.48 11.71 -26.71
CA LEU A 144 -13.62 13.17 -26.60
C LEU A 144 -14.85 13.67 -27.38
N GLY A 145 -15.14 13.10 -28.56
CA GLY A 145 -16.31 13.48 -29.36
C GLY A 145 -17.67 13.06 -28.77
N ARG A 146 -17.71 12.12 -27.82
CA ARG A 146 -18.95 11.61 -27.19
C ARG A 146 -19.25 12.25 -25.82
N GLY A 147 -18.33 13.06 -25.28
CA GLY A 147 -18.38 13.57 -23.89
C GLY A 147 -18.69 15.06 -23.74
N GLY A 148 -18.96 15.78 -24.83
CA GLY A 148 -19.28 17.22 -24.83
C GLY A 148 -20.71 17.58 -24.41
N ALA A 149 -21.35 16.77 -23.57
CA ALA A 149 -22.65 17.09 -22.97
C ALA A 149 -22.67 16.58 -21.53
N LYS A 150 -22.11 17.36 -20.62
CA LYS A 150 -22.56 17.52 -19.23
C LYS A 150 -21.92 18.76 -18.62
#